data_AF-A0A841H1X4-F1
#
_entry.id   AF-A0A841H1X4-F1
#
_cell.length_a   1.000
_cell.length_b   1.000
_cell.length_c   1.000
_cell.angle_alpha   90.00
_cell.angle_beta   90.00
_cell.angle_gamma   90.00
#
_symmetry.space_group_name_H-M   'P 1'
#
loop_
_entity.id
_entity.type
_entity.pdbx_description
1 polymer ?
#
loop_
_entity_poly.entity_id
_entity_poly.type
_entity_poly.pdbx_seq_one_letter_code
_entity_poly.pdbx_strand_id
1 'polypeptide(L)'
;MIRRYLNGLARGALRRAMAGVPRRRRFAAALLLARVLTPFVRRAGMFTGLRRWPLNSGLAVSLHVVLGELIRSGVGFDARVVLRGLERLDEAAADGRGVLLIGPHTLLTRMAIRRLHEAGYPVTAITAVTAPAAPPGSDLPLIRRSPFFLLAVREELARGRIVFAMVDRASAEPGITTAVETALGTVHVADPLIHLAARCGARVVFIASRLRGAAIQARIEAPGPAGGDAAATLQHFIRFVQRYAARLAGTSAPREASRGGETAAPHSPRHQALPETHPGASYERTDRAAGRTSPAPYAGTAGPGIVSHAAVEQGQAPGGVGSAGHRLRP
;
A
#
# COMPACT_ATOMS: atom_id res chain seq x y z
N MET A 1 8.07 -29.98 6.85
CA MET A 1 6.84 -30.50 6.20
C MET A 1 5.57 -30.14 6.99
N ILE A 2 5.49 -30.46 8.29
CA ILE A 2 4.32 -30.23 9.18
C ILE A 2 3.75 -28.80 9.12
N ARG A 3 4.60 -27.77 9.16
CA ARG A 3 4.15 -26.36 9.10
C ARG A 3 3.39 -26.02 7.81
N ARG A 4 3.78 -26.58 6.66
CA ARG A 4 3.06 -26.34 5.39
C ARG A 4 1.67 -26.97 5.42
N TYR A 5 1.56 -28.17 5.99
CA TYR A 5 0.30 -28.88 6.14
C TYR A 5 -0.67 -28.15 7.07
N LEU A 6 -0.21 -27.75 8.26
CA LEU A 6 -1.02 -26.98 9.21
C LEU A 6 -1.49 -25.64 8.62
N ASN A 7 -0.62 -24.96 7.86
CA ASN A 7 -1.00 -23.75 7.15
C ASN A 7 -2.08 -24.01 6.08
N GLY A 8 -2.01 -25.15 5.38
CA GLY A 8 -3.02 -25.57 4.42
C GLY A 8 -4.39 -25.79 5.07
N LEU A 9 -4.43 -26.53 6.18
CA LEU A 9 -5.65 -26.77 6.94
C LEU A 9 -6.27 -25.48 7.48
N ALA A 10 -5.45 -24.63 8.11
CA ALA A 10 -5.90 -23.34 8.65
C ALA A 10 -6.51 -22.44 7.55
N ARG A 11 -5.87 -22.38 6.37
CA ARG A 11 -6.40 -21.64 5.22
C ARG A 11 -7.71 -22.23 4.71
N GLY A 12 -7.79 -23.56 4.58
CA GLY A 12 -9.01 -24.24 4.13
C GLY A 12 -10.18 -24.04 5.10
N ALA A 13 -9.92 -24.03 6.40
CA ALA A 13 -10.92 -23.74 7.43
C ALA A 13 -11.37 -22.28 7.37
N LEU A 14 -10.43 -21.32 7.31
CA LEU A 14 -10.74 -19.89 7.18
C LEU A 14 -11.57 -19.61 5.94
N ARG A 15 -11.19 -20.18 4.78
CA ARG A 15 -11.92 -20.03 3.52
C ARG A 15 -13.37 -20.50 3.66
N ARG A 16 -13.59 -21.72 4.19
CA ARG A 16 -14.93 -22.29 4.36
C ARG A 16 -15.77 -21.48 5.33
N ALA A 17 -15.22 -21.10 6.48
CA ALA A 17 -15.92 -20.26 7.45
C ALA A 17 -16.34 -18.91 6.84
N MET A 18 -15.42 -18.26 6.12
CA MET A 18 -15.68 -16.94 5.53
C MET A 18 -16.56 -16.99 4.29
N ALA A 19 -16.62 -18.12 3.58
CA ALA A 19 -17.57 -18.32 2.49
C ALA A 19 -19.02 -18.28 3.00
N GLY A 20 -19.29 -18.85 4.18
CA GLY A 20 -20.61 -18.82 4.83
C GLY A 20 -21.02 -17.45 5.38
N VAL A 21 -20.07 -16.51 5.55
CA VAL A 21 -20.38 -15.13 5.97
C VAL A 21 -20.83 -14.33 4.74
N PRO A 22 -21.96 -13.57 4.80
CA PRO A 22 -22.37 -12.69 3.69
C PRO A 22 -21.27 -11.70 3.31
N ARG A 23 -21.06 -11.47 2.00
CA ARG A 23 -19.94 -10.66 1.48
C ARG A 23 -19.76 -9.31 2.19
N ARG A 24 -20.87 -8.57 2.37
CA ARG A 24 -20.94 -7.28 3.08
C ARG A 24 -20.50 -7.31 4.54
N ARG A 25 -20.53 -8.47 5.20
CA ARG A 25 -20.13 -8.68 6.61
C ARG A 25 -18.73 -9.28 6.77
N ARG A 26 -18.12 -9.79 5.69
CA ARG A 26 -16.81 -10.47 5.75
C ARG A 26 -15.69 -9.57 6.26
N PHE A 27 -15.69 -8.27 5.93
CA PHE A 27 -14.69 -7.34 6.48
C PHE A 27 -14.83 -7.17 8.00
N ALA A 28 -16.06 -7.06 8.51
CA ALA A 28 -16.30 -6.97 9.95
C ALA A 28 -15.90 -8.26 10.68
N ALA A 29 -16.21 -9.43 10.11
CA ALA A 29 -15.77 -10.72 10.64
C ALA A 29 -14.23 -10.85 10.62
N ALA A 30 -13.58 -10.42 9.54
CA ALA A 30 -12.12 -10.38 9.45
C ALA A 30 -11.50 -9.46 10.51
N LEU A 31 -12.13 -8.32 10.82
CA LEU A 31 -11.70 -7.42 11.87
C LEU A 31 -11.84 -8.04 13.26
N LEU A 32 -12.93 -8.74 13.54
CA LEU A 32 -13.11 -9.48 14.80
C LEU A 32 -12.04 -10.55 14.94
N LEU A 33 -11.81 -11.35 13.90
CA LEU A 33 -10.76 -12.36 13.88
C LEU A 33 -9.38 -11.72 14.09
N ALA A 34 -9.09 -10.60 13.45
CA ALA A 34 -7.84 -9.88 13.62
C ALA A 34 -7.61 -9.42 15.07
N ARG A 35 -8.67 -9.00 15.79
CA ARG A 35 -8.58 -8.66 17.22
C ARG A 35 -8.20 -9.87 18.06
N VAL A 36 -8.86 -11.01 17.82
CA VAL A 36 -8.55 -12.29 18.50
C VAL A 36 -7.12 -12.74 18.22
N LEU A 37 -6.63 -12.55 16.98
CA LEU A 37 -5.28 -12.95 16.58
C LEU A 37 -4.17 -11.98 17.03
N THR A 38 -4.51 -10.74 17.38
CA THR A 38 -3.54 -9.71 17.75
C THR A 38 -2.54 -10.13 18.85
N PRO A 39 -2.94 -10.71 20.00
CA PRO A 39 -1.98 -11.15 21.01
C PRO A 39 -0.99 -12.21 20.47
N PHE A 40 -1.47 -13.13 19.63
CA PHE A 40 -0.63 -14.16 19.02
C PHE A 40 0.34 -13.57 18.01
N VAL A 41 -0.10 -12.65 17.16
CA VAL A 41 0.76 -11.94 16.20
C VAL A 41 1.83 -11.10 16.91
N ARG A 42 1.50 -10.51 18.05
CA ARG A 42 2.47 -9.76 18.88
C ARG A 42 3.52 -10.66 19.53
N ARG A 43 3.17 -11.89 19.93
CA ARG A 43 4.11 -12.83 20.56
C ARG A 43 4.89 -13.66 19.55
N ALA A 44 4.29 -14.01 18.42
CA ALA A 44 4.90 -14.87 17.42
C ALA A 44 6.02 -14.14 16.68
N GLY A 45 7.24 -14.68 16.75
CA GLY A 45 8.39 -14.21 15.95
C GLY A 45 8.17 -14.28 14.44
N MET A 46 7.15 -15.01 13.98
CA MET A 46 6.80 -15.18 12.56
C MET A 46 6.48 -13.87 11.85
N PHE A 47 6.04 -12.84 12.58
CA PHE A 47 5.68 -11.54 12.01
C PHE A 47 6.72 -10.45 12.30
N THR A 48 7.92 -10.82 12.77
CA THR A 48 9.01 -9.87 13.03
C THR A 48 9.32 -8.99 11.83
N GLY A 49 9.36 -9.55 10.62
CA GLY A 49 9.58 -8.76 9.39
C GLY A 49 8.52 -7.69 9.14
N LEU A 50 7.24 -7.97 9.44
CA LEU A 50 6.16 -6.97 9.32
C LEU A 50 6.16 -5.97 10.49
N ARG A 51 6.64 -6.40 11.66
CA ARG A 51 6.76 -5.56 12.86
C ARG A 51 7.98 -4.64 12.87
N ARG A 52 8.98 -4.90 12.01
CA ARG A 52 10.11 -3.99 11.79
C ARG A 52 9.68 -2.63 11.22
N TRP A 53 8.48 -2.55 10.67
CA TRP A 53 7.91 -1.31 10.17
C TRP A 53 7.16 -0.58 11.29
N PRO A 54 7.69 0.53 11.82
CA PRO A 54 7.17 1.17 13.03
C PRO A 54 5.74 1.69 12.89
N LEU A 55 5.28 1.91 11.66
CA LEU A 55 3.99 2.55 11.36
C LEU A 55 2.80 1.58 11.34
N ASN A 56 2.96 0.36 11.85
CA ASN A 56 1.91 -0.66 11.87
C ASN A 56 1.56 -1.09 13.31
N SER A 57 0.29 -0.91 13.69
CA SER A 57 -0.21 -1.47 14.95
C SER A 57 -0.37 -2.99 14.86
N GLY A 58 -0.30 -3.70 15.99
CA GLY A 58 -0.50 -5.16 16.02
C GLY A 58 -1.84 -5.61 15.40
N LEU A 59 -2.89 -4.82 15.58
CA LEU A 59 -4.19 -5.06 14.96
C LEU A 59 -4.14 -4.85 13.44
N ALA A 60 -3.45 -3.82 12.95
CA ALA A 60 -3.27 -3.59 11.52
C ALA A 60 -2.48 -4.73 10.85
N VAL A 61 -1.42 -5.23 11.51
CA VAL A 61 -0.67 -6.41 11.04
C VAL A 61 -1.59 -7.64 10.99
N SER A 62 -2.34 -7.91 12.06
CA SER A 62 -3.24 -9.06 12.14
C SER A 62 -4.32 -9.00 11.06
N LEU A 63 -4.93 -7.81 10.87
CA LEU A 63 -5.93 -7.59 9.84
C LEU A 63 -5.33 -7.77 8.44
N HIS A 64 -4.13 -7.24 8.18
CA HIS A 64 -3.45 -7.43 6.90
C HIS A 64 -3.24 -8.92 6.58
N VAL A 65 -2.83 -9.72 7.57
CA VAL A 65 -2.66 -11.18 7.41
C VAL A 65 -3.99 -11.86 7.06
N VAL A 66 -5.06 -11.57 7.81
CA VAL A 66 -6.38 -12.14 7.56
C VAL A 66 -6.88 -11.76 6.17
N LEU A 67 -6.87 -10.48 5.81
CA LEU A 67 -7.30 -10.00 4.50
C LEU A 67 -6.44 -10.59 3.37
N GLY A 68 -5.13 -10.72 3.58
CA GLY A 68 -4.22 -11.35 2.63
C GLY A 68 -4.55 -12.82 2.38
N GLU A 69 -4.98 -13.57 3.41
CA GLU A 69 -5.45 -14.94 3.23
C GLU A 69 -6.81 -15.03 2.54
N LEU A 70 -7.76 -14.13 2.84
CA LEU A 70 -9.03 -14.06 2.10
C LEU A 70 -8.80 -13.80 0.62
N ILE A 71 -7.92 -12.83 0.32
CA ILE A 71 -7.47 -12.50 -1.03
C ILE A 71 -6.91 -13.75 -1.70
N ARG A 72 -5.86 -14.38 -1.15
CA ARG A 72 -5.23 -15.56 -1.74
C ARG A 72 -6.20 -16.74 -1.95
N SER A 73 -7.24 -16.83 -1.11
CA SER A 73 -8.25 -17.88 -1.18
C SER A 73 -9.41 -17.56 -2.13
N GLY A 74 -9.39 -16.41 -2.81
CA GLY A 74 -10.49 -15.95 -3.68
C GLY A 74 -11.77 -15.57 -2.93
N VAL A 75 -11.70 -15.36 -1.62
CA VAL A 75 -12.86 -14.98 -0.81
C VAL A 75 -13.03 -13.46 -0.89
N GLY A 76 -13.93 -13.01 -1.77
CA GLY A 76 -14.27 -11.59 -1.89
C GLY A 76 -14.85 -11.02 -0.60
N PHE A 77 -14.56 -9.75 -0.31
CA PHE A 77 -15.08 -8.98 0.82
C PHE A 77 -15.18 -7.50 0.43
N ASP A 78 -16.06 -6.77 1.12
CA ASP A 78 -16.26 -5.34 0.89
C ASP A 78 -15.60 -4.56 2.05
N ALA A 79 -14.36 -4.13 1.83
CA ALA A 79 -13.63 -3.36 2.84
C ALA A 79 -14.19 -1.94 2.94
N ARG A 80 -14.44 -1.47 4.17
CA ARG A 80 -14.83 -0.08 4.41
C ARG A 80 -13.59 0.80 4.35
N VAL A 81 -13.29 1.33 3.16
CA VAL A 81 -12.16 2.23 2.94
C VAL A 81 -12.66 3.66 2.78
N VAL A 82 -12.16 4.56 3.62
CA VAL A 82 -12.43 6.00 3.56
C VAL A 82 -11.19 6.70 3.06
N LEU A 83 -11.26 7.28 1.86
CA LEU A 83 -10.20 8.10 1.27
C LEU A 83 -10.43 9.56 1.69
N ARG A 84 -9.47 10.18 2.36
CA ARG A 84 -9.48 11.60 2.72
C ARG A 84 -8.41 12.32 1.91
N GLY A 85 -8.72 13.47 1.34
CA GLY A 85 -7.79 14.18 0.46
C GLY A 85 -7.78 13.65 -0.98
N LEU A 86 -8.85 12.97 -1.40
CA LEU A 86 -8.92 12.39 -2.75
C LEU A 86 -8.87 13.47 -3.84
N GLU A 87 -9.43 14.63 -3.55
CA GLU A 87 -9.39 15.82 -4.39
C GLU A 87 -7.96 16.20 -4.81
N ARG A 88 -6.94 15.93 -3.96
CA ARG A 88 -5.53 16.19 -4.28
C ARG A 88 -4.99 15.25 -5.34
N LEU A 89 -5.47 14.01 -5.35
CA LEU A 89 -5.13 13.05 -6.40
C LEU A 89 -5.85 13.40 -7.70
N ASP A 90 -7.11 13.85 -7.62
CA ASP A 90 -7.88 14.28 -8.79
C ASP A 90 -7.24 15.50 -9.45
N GLU A 91 -6.88 16.52 -8.67
CA GLU A 91 -6.10 17.69 -9.12
C GLU A 91 -4.81 17.26 -9.84
N ALA A 92 -4.03 16.37 -9.22
CA ALA A 92 -2.77 15.89 -9.79
C ALA A 92 -2.97 15.07 -11.08
N ALA A 93 -4.04 14.27 -11.16
CA ALA A 93 -4.34 13.45 -12.33
C ALA A 93 -4.89 14.28 -13.51
N ALA A 94 -5.67 15.32 -13.22
CA ALA A 94 -6.23 16.22 -14.23
C ALA A 94 -5.16 16.97 -15.04
N ASP A 95 -3.98 17.18 -14.46
CA ASP A 95 -2.83 17.82 -15.12
C ASP A 95 -2.25 16.98 -16.29
N GLY A 96 -2.56 15.68 -16.40
CA GLY A 96 -2.10 14.80 -17.47
C GLY A 96 -0.60 14.42 -17.44
N ARG A 97 0.16 14.91 -16.45
CA ARG A 97 1.63 14.71 -16.34
C ARG A 97 2.07 13.38 -15.72
N GLY A 98 1.12 12.49 -15.40
CA GLY A 98 1.36 11.30 -14.60
C GLY A 98 1.53 11.62 -13.12
N VAL A 99 1.25 10.65 -12.27
CA VAL A 99 1.29 10.82 -10.81
C VAL A 99 2.08 9.71 -10.16
N LEU A 100 3.14 10.06 -9.44
CA LEU A 100 3.77 9.16 -8.49
C LEU A 100 3.06 9.26 -7.14
N LEU A 101 2.23 8.26 -6.82
CA LEU A 101 1.56 8.11 -5.54
C LEU A 101 2.48 7.33 -4.57
N ILE A 102 3.14 8.02 -3.65
CA ILE A 102 4.07 7.41 -2.70
C ILE A 102 3.51 7.29 -1.29
N GLY A 103 3.91 6.28 -0.55
CA GLY A 103 3.56 6.14 0.87
C GLY A 103 4.62 5.40 1.67
N PRO A 104 4.57 5.46 3.00
CA PRO A 104 5.32 4.51 3.82
C PRO A 104 4.63 3.14 3.84
N HIS A 105 5.33 2.09 4.28
CA HIS A 105 4.88 0.71 4.44
C HIS A 105 3.88 0.58 5.59
N THR A 106 2.70 1.13 5.34
CA THR A 106 1.50 0.95 6.13
C THR A 106 0.67 -0.16 5.49
N LEU A 107 0.58 -1.31 6.17
CA LEU A 107 0.12 -2.58 5.58
C LEU A 107 -1.30 -2.52 5.00
N LEU A 108 -2.13 -1.60 5.49
CA LEU A 108 -3.51 -1.41 5.03
C LEU A 108 -3.61 -0.50 3.79
N THR A 109 -2.53 0.19 3.38
CA THR A 109 -2.54 1.04 2.18
C THR A 109 -2.83 0.25 0.92
N ARG A 110 -2.49 -1.04 0.87
CA ARG A 110 -2.90 -1.93 -0.23
C ARG A 110 -4.42 -1.95 -0.45
N MET A 111 -5.23 -1.82 0.61
CA MET A 111 -6.70 -1.75 0.47
C MET A 111 -7.16 -0.41 -0.09
N ALA A 112 -6.45 0.68 0.21
CA ALA A 112 -6.69 1.98 -0.40
C ALA A 112 -6.38 1.97 -1.89
N ILE A 113 -5.24 1.39 -2.29
CA ILE A 113 -4.85 1.25 -3.70
C ILE A 113 -5.83 0.39 -4.48
N ARG A 114 -6.26 -0.74 -3.90
CA ARG A 114 -7.33 -1.55 -4.50
C ARG A 114 -8.62 -0.74 -4.68
N ARG A 115 -9.02 0.04 -3.67
CA ARG A 115 -10.23 0.89 -3.75
C ARG A 115 -10.14 1.94 -4.85
N LEU A 116 -8.96 2.56 -5.04
CA LEU A 116 -8.71 3.49 -6.14
C LEU A 116 -8.84 2.79 -7.49
N HIS A 117 -8.21 1.63 -7.67
CA HIS A 117 -8.35 0.85 -8.89
C HIS A 117 -9.81 0.46 -9.19
N GLU A 118 -10.54 -0.03 -8.19
CA GLU A 118 -11.99 -0.34 -8.30
C GLU A 118 -12.85 0.90 -8.57
N ALA A 119 -12.35 2.11 -8.29
CA ALA A 119 -13.00 3.37 -8.64
C ALA A 119 -12.66 3.87 -10.06
N GLY A 120 -11.85 3.13 -10.82
CA GLY A 120 -11.48 3.44 -12.20
C GLY A 120 -10.18 4.25 -12.36
N TYR A 121 -9.43 4.49 -11.28
CA TYR A 121 -8.13 5.16 -11.40
C TYR A 121 -7.12 4.23 -12.11
N PRO A 122 -6.33 4.72 -13.08
CA PRO A 122 -5.32 3.94 -13.81
C PRO A 122 -4.06 3.75 -12.95
N VAL A 123 -4.19 3.00 -11.86
CA VAL A 123 -3.12 2.80 -10.87
C VAL A 123 -2.30 1.56 -11.21
N THR A 124 -1.01 1.73 -11.39
CA THR A 124 -0.01 0.66 -11.53
C THR A 124 0.83 0.60 -10.24
N ALA A 125 0.90 -0.55 -9.57
CA ALA A 125 1.63 -0.68 -8.30
C ALA A 125 3.01 -1.32 -8.48
N ILE A 126 4.04 -0.79 -7.81
CA ILE A 126 5.35 -1.41 -7.75
C ILE A 126 5.34 -2.52 -6.69
N THR A 127 5.81 -3.72 -7.03
CA THR A 127 5.92 -4.86 -6.11
C THR A 127 7.33 -5.46 -6.11
N ALA A 128 7.84 -5.75 -4.90
CA ALA A 128 9.07 -6.51 -4.70
C ALA A 128 8.85 -8.03 -4.67
N VAL A 129 7.61 -8.49 -4.50
CA VAL A 129 7.29 -9.91 -4.30
C VAL A 129 6.85 -10.52 -5.63
N THR A 130 7.42 -11.69 -5.95
CA THR A 130 7.10 -12.50 -7.15
C THR A 130 5.78 -13.26 -7.04
N ALA A 131 5.24 -13.41 -5.82
CA ALA A 131 3.91 -13.97 -5.57
C ALA A 131 2.81 -13.09 -6.19
N PRO A 132 1.62 -13.64 -6.52
CA PRO A 132 0.50 -12.86 -7.03
C PRO A 132 0.13 -11.76 -6.02
N ALA A 133 0.63 -10.56 -6.27
CA ALA A 133 0.33 -9.36 -5.51
C ALA A 133 -1.05 -8.79 -5.91
N ALA A 134 -1.60 -9.27 -7.03
CA ALA A 134 -2.99 -9.07 -7.39
C ALA A 134 -3.85 -10.13 -6.66
N PRO A 135 -4.89 -9.72 -5.92
CA PRO A 135 -5.99 -10.62 -5.62
C PRO A 135 -6.42 -11.45 -6.84
N PRO A 136 -6.81 -12.72 -6.65
CA PRO A 136 -7.59 -13.43 -7.66
C PRO A 136 -8.77 -12.55 -8.09
N GLY A 137 -8.80 -12.18 -9.37
CA GLY A 137 -9.80 -11.28 -9.95
C GLY A 137 -9.56 -9.78 -9.75
N SER A 138 -8.38 -9.33 -9.31
CA SER A 138 -7.99 -7.92 -9.48
C SER A 138 -7.04 -7.78 -10.66
N ASP A 139 -7.43 -7.00 -11.65
CA ASP A 139 -6.59 -6.68 -12.80
C ASP A 139 -5.62 -5.53 -12.51
N LEU A 140 -5.28 -5.30 -11.24
CA LEU A 140 -4.38 -4.22 -10.83
C LEU A 140 -3.03 -4.39 -11.51
N PRO A 141 -2.63 -3.50 -12.42
CA PRO A 141 -1.35 -3.59 -13.11
C PRO A 141 -0.18 -3.50 -12.12
N LEU A 142 0.85 -4.31 -12.35
CA LEU A 142 2.01 -4.40 -11.46
C LEU A 142 3.31 -4.17 -12.21
N ILE A 143 4.17 -3.30 -11.68
CA ILE A 143 5.58 -3.22 -12.05
C ILE A 143 6.37 -4.08 -11.06
N ARG A 144 6.98 -5.14 -11.57
CA ARG A 144 7.88 -5.98 -10.76
C ARG A 144 9.25 -5.31 -10.64
N ARG A 145 9.85 -5.34 -9.45
CA ARG A 145 11.25 -4.94 -9.29
C ARG A 145 12.15 -5.82 -10.16
N SER A 146 12.92 -5.17 -11.03
CA SER A 146 13.89 -5.73 -11.97
C SER A 146 14.94 -4.64 -12.24
N PRO A 147 16.08 -4.92 -12.89
CA PRO A 147 17.03 -3.87 -13.28
C PRO A 147 16.41 -2.74 -14.12
N PHE A 148 15.32 -3.02 -14.84
CA PHE A 148 14.65 -2.07 -15.74
C PHE A 148 13.37 -1.44 -15.14
N PHE A 149 13.06 -1.68 -13.86
CA PHE A 149 11.79 -1.24 -13.29
C PHE A 149 11.61 0.29 -13.32
N LEU A 150 12.69 1.07 -13.20
CA LEU A 150 12.64 2.54 -13.30
C LEU A 150 12.23 2.99 -14.70
N LEU A 151 12.62 2.27 -15.75
CA LEU A 151 12.17 2.53 -17.11
C LEU A 151 10.66 2.29 -17.24
N ALA A 152 10.17 1.17 -16.69
CA ALA A 152 8.73 0.89 -16.66
C ALA A 152 7.94 1.95 -15.89
N VAL A 153 8.46 2.44 -14.75
CA VAL A 153 7.87 3.56 -14.00
C VAL A 153 7.82 4.82 -14.86
N ARG A 154 8.93 5.17 -15.52
CA ARG A 154 9.00 6.34 -16.41
C ARG A 154 7.94 6.26 -17.51
N GLU A 155 7.80 5.11 -18.15
CA GLU A 155 6.81 4.92 -19.22
C GLU A 155 5.37 5.08 -18.71
N GLU A 156 5.05 4.52 -17.55
CA GLU A 156 3.71 4.69 -16.97
C GLU A 156 3.41 6.15 -16.61
N LEU A 157 4.38 6.86 -16.03
CA LEU A 157 4.25 8.30 -15.74
C LEU A 157 4.09 9.12 -17.03
N ALA A 158 4.88 8.83 -18.07
CA ALA A 158 4.80 9.50 -19.37
C ALA A 158 3.44 9.28 -20.08
N ARG A 159 2.76 8.16 -19.80
CA ARG A 159 1.39 7.87 -20.27
C ARG A 159 0.30 8.58 -19.44
N GLY A 160 0.67 9.44 -18.50
CA GLY A 160 -0.29 10.13 -17.63
C GLY A 160 -0.91 9.24 -16.54
N ARG A 161 -0.36 8.03 -16.30
CA ARG A 161 -0.92 7.07 -15.32
C ARG A 161 -0.46 7.34 -13.90
N ILE A 162 -1.09 6.66 -12.95
CA ILE A 162 -0.74 6.74 -11.53
C ILE A 162 0.16 5.56 -11.19
N VAL A 163 1.39 5.82 -10.75
CA VAL A 163 2.30 4.79 -10.25
C VAL A 163 2.31 4.82 -8.73
N PHE A 164 1.90 3.73 -8.09
CA PHE A 164 1.95 3.58 -6.64
C PHE A 164 3.25 2.92 -6.19
N ALA A 165 3.93 3.53 -5.20
CA ALA A 165 5.13 2.97 -4.60
C ALA A 165 5.16 3.16 -3.07
N MET A 166 5.72 2.17 -2.38
CA MET A 166 6.16 2.37 -1.00
C MET A 166 7.64 2.69 -1.01
N VAL A 167 8.02 3.85 -0.48
CA VAL A 167 9.37 4.42 -0.63
C VAL A 167 10.25 4.23 0.60
N ASP A 168 9.71 3.68 1.69
CA ASP A 168 10.48 3.37 2.90
C ASP A 168 11.06 1.95 2.90
N ARG A 169 12.06 1.75 3.77
CA ARG A 169 12.79 0.50 4.02
C ARG A 169 12.81 0.16 5.51
N ALA A 170 12.85 -1.15 5.79
CA ALA A 170 12.96 -1.68 7.14
C ALA A 170 14.36 -1.52 7.74
N SER A 171 15.35 -1.18 6.92
CA SER A 171 16.76 -1.05 7.30
C SER A 171 17.42 0.03 6.47
N ALA A 172 18.41 0.69 7.06
CA ALA A 172 19.25 1.65 6.36
C ALA A 172 20.01 0.98 5.22
N GLU A 173 20.14 1.71 4.12
CA GLU A 173 21.02 1.39 3.01
C GLU A 173 21.88 2.64 2.73
N PRO A 174 23.19 2.58 3.00
CA PRO A 174 24.09 3.73 2.83
C PRO A 174 24.01 4.32 1.42
N GLY A 175 23.93 5.65 1.33
CA GLY A 175 23.87 6.38 0.06
C GLY A 175 22.54 6.28 -0.70
N ILE A 176 21.59 5.42 -0.26
CA ILE A 176 20.30 5.24 -0.93
C ILE A 176 19.13 5.70 -0.07
N THR A 177 19.27 5.63 1.26
CA THR A 177 18.19 5.96 2.19
C THR A 177 18.54 7.09 3.14
N THR A 178 17.55 7.92 3.44
CA THR A 178 17.59 8.94 4.49
C THR A 178 16.88 8.41 5.74
N ALA A 179 17.53 8.49 6.90
CA ALA A 179 16.90 8.18 8.18
C ALA A 179 15.92 9.30 8.57
N VAL A 180 14.71 8.92 8.96
CA VAL A 180 13.64 9.82 9.37
C VAL A 180 13.19 9.42 10.76
N GLU A 181 13.48 10.27 11.74
CA GLU A 181 13.00 10.07 13.11
C GLU A 181 11.50 10.36 13.21
N THR A 182 10.78 9.45 13.87
CA THR A 182 9.34 9.56 14.11
C THR A 182 8.97 9.16 15.53
N ALA A 183 7.77 9.51 15.98
CA ALA A 183 7.25 9.12 17.30
C ALA A 183 7.09 7.59 17.49
N LEU A 184 7.23 6.79 16.43
CA LEU A 184 7.13 5.32 16.48
C LEU A 184 8.47 4.62 16.20
N GLY A 185 9.56 5.38 16.06
CA GLY A 185 10.89 4.91 15.69
C GLY A 185 11.34 5.41 14.32
N THR A 186 12.58 5.07 13.96
CA THR A 186 13.21 5.49 12.71
C THR A 186 12.60 4.79 11.50
N VAL A 187 12.32 5.56 10.44
CA VAL A 187 11.93 5.07 9.12
C VAL A 187 13.02 5.45 8.12
N HIS A 188 13.43 4.53 7.25
CA HIS A 188 14.43 4.83 6.22
C HIS A 188 13.72 5.09 4.89
N VAL A 189 13.86 6.27 4.30
CA VAL A 189 13.18 6.65 3.04
C VAL A 189 14.16 6.63 1.88
N ALA A 190 13.82 5.93 0.80
CA ALA A 190 14.53 5.96 -0.48
C ALA A 190 13.84 6.96 -1.42
N ASP A 191 14.57 7.98 -1.85
CA ASP A 191 14.08 9.04 -2.73
C ASP A 191 14.30 8.87 -4.26
N PRO A 192 14.93 7.81 -4.83
CA PRO A 192 15.16 7.75 -6.28
C PRO A 192 13.91 7.88 -7.15
N LEU A 193 12.75 7.39 -6.66
CA LEU A 193 11.48 7.55 -7.37
C LEU A 193 10.98 8.99 -7.37
N ILE A 194 11.25 9.76 -6.30
CA ILE A 194 10.91 11.19 -6.23
C ILE A 194 11.74 11.96 -7.26
N HIS A 195 13.05 11.69 -7.32
CA HIS A 195 13.93 12.26 -8.35
C HIS A 195 13.50 11.90 -9.76
N LEU A 196 13.11 10.64 -9.99
CA LEU A 196 12.59 10.21 -11.30
C LEU A 196 11.31 10.96 -11.67
N ALA A 197 10.35 11.07 -10.75
CA ALA A 197 9.09 11.78 -10.99
C ALA A 197 9.35 13.26 -11.32
N ALA A 198 10.22 13.94 -10.56
CA ALA A 198 10.62 15.32 -10.84
C ALA A 198 11.22 15.47 -12.25
N ARG A 199 12.13 14.56 -12.65
CA ARG A 199 12.71 14.55 -14.00
C ARG A 199 11.70 14.30 -15.11
N CYS A 200 10.63 13.57 -14.82
CA CYS A 200 9.53 13.32 -15.77
C CYS A 200 8.50 14.46 -15.79
N GLY A 201 8.62 15.47 -14.92
CA GLY A 201 7.59 16.48 -14.71
C GLY A 201 6.31 15.94 -14.08
N ALA A 202 6.35 14.72 -13.53
CA ALA A 202 5.20 14.06 -12.93
C ALA A 202 4.85 14.66 -11.57
N ARG A 203 3.56 14.61 -11.20
CA ARG A 203 3.11 15.03 -9.87
C ARG A 203 3.47 13.98 -8.84
N VAL A 204 3.81 14.40 -7.63
CA VAL A 204 4.01 13.49 -6.50
C VAL A 204 2.87 13.69 -5.50
N VAL A 205 2.23 12.61 -5.08
CA VAL A 205 1.14 12.61 -4.09
C VAL A 205 1.49 11.60 -3.00
N PHE A 206 1.19 11.92 -1.75
CA PHE A 206 1.48 11.09 -0.60
C PHE A 206 0.23 10.33 -0.16
N ILE A 207 0.39 9.08 0.27
CA ILE A 207 -0.69 8.27 0.84
C ILE A 207 -0.22 7.48 2.05
N ALA A 208 -1.05 7.41 3.09
CA ALA A 208 -0.85 6.51 4.22
C ALA A 208 -2.20 6.07 4.78
N SER A 209 -2.28 4.82 5.26
CA SER A 209 -3.55 4.24 5.72
C SER A 209 -3.44 3.63 7.09
N ARG A 210 -4.43 3.94 7.93
CA ARG A 210 -4.59 3.36 9.28
C ARG A 210 -5.96 2.74 9.46
N LEU A 211 -6.08 1.86 10.44
CA LEU A 211 -7.38 1.41 10.93
C LEU A 211 -7.95 2.45 11.91
N ARG A 212 -9.18 2.91 11.69
CA ARG A 212 -9.92 3.77 12.63
C ARG A 212 -11.33 3.22 12.81
N GLY A 213 -11.63 2.76 14.02
CA GLY A 213 -12.90 2.06 14.30
C GLY A 213 -13.05 0.80 13.45
N ALA A 214 -14.09 0.74 12.63
CA ALA A 214 -14.39 -0.37 11.71
C ALA A 214 -14.10 -0.01 10.24
N ALA A 215 -13.23 0.96 9.98
CA ALA A 215 -12.87 1.39 8.63
C ALA A 215 -11.36 1.57 8.47
N ILE A 216 -10.86 1.34 7.26
CA ILE A 216 -9.52 1.72 6.84
C ILE A 216 -9.59 3.18 6.38
N GLN A 217 -8.92 4.07 7.08
CA GLN A 217 -8.82 5.47 6.71
C GLN A 217 -7.49 5.69 5.98
N ALA A 218 -7.56 5.98 4.69
CA ALA A 218 -6.43 6.46 3.90
C ALA A 218 -6.44 7.98 3.87
N ARG A 219 -5.27 8.58 4.03
CA ARG A 219 -5.06 10.01 3.90
C ARG A 219 -4.15 10.26 2.73
N ILE A 220 -4.59 11.15 1.85
CA ILE A 220 -3.91 11.58 0.65
C ILE A 220 -3.54 13.05 0.85
N GLU A 221 -2.29 13.42 0.57
CA GLU A 221 -1.77 14.79 0.62
C GLU A 221 -0.91 15.04 -0.61
N ALA A 222 -0.85 16.28 -1.09
CA ALA A 222 0.12 16.70 -2.10
C ALA A 222 1.16 17.63 -1.45
N PRO A 223 2.41 17.68 -1.97
CA PRO A 223 3.31 18.77 -1.64
C PRO A 223 2.66 20.11 -2.06
N GLY A 224 2.99 21.20 -1.36
CA GLY A 224 2.55 22.53 -1.75
C GLY A 224 3.03 22.95 -3.16
N PRO A 225 2.65 24.15 -3.64
CA PRO A 225 2.89 24.61 -5.02
C PRO A 225 4.36 24.59 -5.46
N ALA A 226 5.33 24.58 -4.53
CA ALA A 226 6.75 24.39 -4.80
C ALA A 226 7.15 22.96 -5.28
N GLY A 227 6.18 22.09 -5.60
CA GLY A 227 6.35 20.66 -5.86
C GLY A 227 7.05 20.25 -7.17
N GLY A 228 8.00 21.04 -7.67
CA GLY A 228 8.86 20.69 -8.82
C GLY A 228 10.26 20.21 -8.40
N ASP A 229 10.73 20.61 -7.22
CA ASP A 229 12.03 20.19 -6.70
C ASP A 229 11.92 18.87 -5.91
N ALA A 230 12.79 17.92 -6.23
CA ALA A 230 12.84 16.61 -5.58
C ALA A 230 13.21 16.73 -4.09
N ALA A 231 14.14 17.62 -3.73
CA ALA A 231 14.56 17.81 -2.35
C ALA A 231 13.42 18.41 -1.50
N ALA A 232 12.75 19.46 -1.99
CA ALA A 232 11.56 20.02 -1.36
C ALA A 232 10.43 18.97 -1.21
N THR A 233 10.21 18.15 -2.24
CA THR A 233 9.21 17.07 -2.22
C THR A 233 9.55 16.00 -1.17
N LEU A 234 10.82 15.60 -1.07
CA LEU A 234 11.29 14.69 -0.03
C LEU A 234 11.05 15.26 1.37
N GLN A 235 11.38 16.53 1.61
CA GLN A 235 11.12 17.19 2.90
C GLN A 235 9.62 17.23 3.23
N HIS A 236 8.77 17.44 2.23
CA HIS A 236 7.30 17.38 2.41
C HIS A 236 6.84 15.98 2.78
N PHE A 237 7.39 14.95 2.13
CA PHE A 237 7.10 13.56 2.44
C PHE A 237 7.57 13.17 3.85
N ILE A 238 8.75 13.60 4.26
CA ILE A 238 9.28 13.41 5.63
C ILE A 238 8.30 13.98 6.67
N ARG A 239 7.87 15.23 6.50
CA ARG A 239 6.88 15.87 7.38
C ARG A 239 5.54 15.13 7.38
N PHE A 240 5.11 14.63 6.22
CA PHE A 240 3.91 13.80 6.12
C PHE A 240 4.02 12.52 6.96
N VAL A 241 5.13 11.79 6.85
CA VAL A 241 5.40 10.56 7.62
C VAL A 241 5.44 10.85 9.12
N GLN A 242 6.15 11.90 9.54
CA GLN A 242 6.25 12.29 10.95
C GLN A 242 4.88 12.64 11.55
N ARG A 243 4.08 13.47 10.87
CA ARG A 243 2.70 13.79 11.31
C ARG A 243 1.82 12.54 11.37
N TYR A 244 1.97 11.62 10.42
CA TYR A 244 1.22 10.38 10.41
C TYR A 244 1.60 9.49 11.60
N ALA A 245 2.89 9.32 11.89
CA ALA A 245 3.39 8.58 13.04
C ALA A 245 2.91 9.18 14.38
N ALA A 246 2.98 10.51 14.53
CA ALA A 246 2.48 11.20 15.72
C ALA A 246 0.98 10.95 15.97
N ARG A 247 0.16 10.95 14.92
CA ARG A 247 -1.29 10.62 15.04
C ARG A 247 -1.54 9.18 15.45
N LEU A 248 -0.70 8.24 15.00
CA LEU A 248 -0.78 6.84 15.40
C LEU A 248 -0.39 6.66 16.88
N ALA A 249 0.67 7.34 17.32
CA ALA A 249 1.10 7.36 18.71
C ALA A 249 0.00 7.94 19.63
N GLY A 250 -0.58 9.08 19.27
CA GLY A 250 -1.67 9.72 20.05
C GLY A 250 -2.98 8.92 20.09
N THR A 251 -3.23 8.02 19.13
CA THR A 251 -4.38 7.09 19.19
C THR A 251 -4.11 5.89 20.12
N SER A 252 -2.84 5.63 20.43
CA SER A 252 -2.39 4.49 21.23
C SER A 252 -2.20 4.82 22.71
N ALA A 253 -2.29 6.09 23.11
CA ALA A 253 -2.36 6.45 24.52
C ALA A 253 -3.57 5.72 25.11
N PRO A 254 -3.39 4.85 26.11
CA PRO A 254 -4.53 4.28 26.82
C PRO A 254 -5.39 5.47 27.27
N ARG A 255 -6.69 5.39 27.03
CA ARG A 255 -7.65 6.15 27.85
C ARG A 255 -7.45 5.61 29.26
N GLU A 256 -6.41 6.06 29.95
CA GLU A 256 -6.34 5.97 31.39
C GLU A 256 -7.66 6.49 31.89
N ALA A 257 -8.31 5.63 32.65
CA ALA A 257 -9.69 5.75 32.97
C ALA A 257 -9.92 7.13 33.61
N SER A 258 -10.67 8.00 32.92
CA SER A 258 -11.54 8.99 33.59
C SER A 258 -12.65 8.25 34.35
N ARG A 259 -12.28 7.28 35.20
CA ARG A 259 -13.05 6.71 36.30
C ARG A 259 -12.30 7.13 37.56
N GLY A 260 -12.68 8.28 38.10
CA GLY A 260 -12.06 8.78 39.33
C GLY A 260 -12.21 10.29 39.44
N GLY A 261 -13.45 10.76 39.56
CA GLY A 261 -13.75 12.18 39.73
C GLY A 261 -15.22 12.52 39.59
N GLU A 262 -16.11 11.62 40.02
CA GLU A 262 -17.51 11.97 40.27
C GLU A 262 -17.55 12.55 41.69
N THR A 263 -17.06 13.78 41.84
CA THR A 263 -17.44 14.62 42.99
C THR A 263 -18.82 15.17 42.68
N ALA A 264 -19.77 14.70 43.48
CA ALA A 264 -21.14 15.16 43.51
C ALA A 264 -21.23 16.70 43.59
N ALA A 265 -22.07 17.28 42.72
CA ALA A 265 -22.68 18.57 42.96
C ALA A 265 -24.13 18.55 42.42
N PRO A 266 -25.05 19.28 43.05
CA PRO A 266 -26.47 18.93 43.09
C PRO A 266 -27.30 19.54 41.96
N HIS A 267 -28.50 19.00 41.85
CA HIS A 267 -29.59 19.35 40.96
C HIS A 267 -29.81 20.85 40.69
N SER A 268 -30.09 21.17 39.43
CA SER A 268 -31.00 22.24 39.03
C SER A 268 -31.65 21.95 37.67
N PRO A 269 -32.84 22.53 37.39
CA PRO A 269 -33.92 21.81 36.74
C PRO A 269 -34.07 22.05 35.24
N ARG A 270 -34.86 21.14 34.65
CA ARG A 270 -35.36 21.05 33.27
C ARG A 270 -35.81 22.37 32.66
N HIS A 271 -35.40 22.59 31.41
CA HIS A 271 -36.22 23.25 30.38
C HIS A 271 -36.29 22.37 29.12
N GLN A 272 -37.52 22.11 28.67
CA GLN A 272 -37.92 21.67 27.31
C GLN A 272 -37.69 22.86 26.32
N ALA A 273 -37.62 22.77 24.99
CA ALA A 273 -38.11 21.80 23.99
C ALA A 273 -37.40 21.98 22.62
N LEU A 274 -37.25 20.87 21.88
CA LEU A 274 -37.47 20.63 20.41
C LEU A 274 -36.87 21.60 19.34
N PRO A 275 -36.99 21.31 18.02
CA PRO A 275 -36.19 20.32 17.27
C PRO A 275 -35.63 20.88 15.95
N GLU A 276 -34.46 20.44 15.47
CA GLU A 276 -34.13 20.62 14.05
C GLU A 276 -33.54 19.34 13.42
N THR A 277 -34.36 18.82 12.51
CA THR A 277 -34.06 17.92 11.40
C THR A 277 -33.10 18.57 10.40
N HIS A 278 -32.15 17.81 9.85
CA HIS A 278 -31.93 17.66 8.39
C HIS A 278 -30.75 16.70 8.06
N PRO A 279 -30.64 16.19 6.81
CA PRO A 279 -30.49 14.78 6.54
C PRO A 279 -29.17 14.42 5.83
N GLY A 280 -29.06 13.15 5.43
CA GLY A 280 -27.86 12.51 4.94
C GLY A 280 -27.25 13.08 3.65
N ALA A 281 -25.92 13.12 3.63
CA ALA A 281 -25.15 13.30 2.41
C ALA A 281 -25.02 11.95 1.67
N SER A 282 -25.95 11.72 0.75
CA SER A 282 -25.82 10.78 -0.36
C SER A 282 -24.88 11.41 -1.40
N TYR A 283 -23.80 10.73 -1.78
CA TYR A 283 -23.00 11.14 -2.93
C TYR A 283 -23.69 10.62 -4.19
N GLU A 284 -24.56 11.43 -4.79
CA GLU A 284 -25.01 11.22 -6.17
C GLU A 284 -23.90 11.62 -7.13
N ARG A 285 -23.53 10.68 -7.99
CA ARG A 285 -22.64 10.87 -9.13
C ARG A 285 -23.48 11.50 -10.23
N THR A 286 -23.31 12.79 -10.49
CA THR A 286 -23.88 13.44 -11.66
C THR A 286 -23.11 13.00 -12.90
N ASP A 287 -23.78 12.23 -13.76
CA ASP A 287 -23.34 11.97 -15.12
C ASP A 287 -23.32 13.30 -15.90
N ARG A 288 -22.11 13.80 -16.15
CA ARG A 288 -21.90 14.91 -17.08
C ARG A 288 -21.39 14.34 -18.39
N ALA A 289 -22.34 14.09 -19.29
CA ALA A 289 -22.07 13.96 -20.70
C ALA A 289 -21.45 15.28 -21.20
N ALA A 290 -20.17 15.25 -21.53
CA ALA A 290 -19.52 16.26 -22.34
C ALA A 290 -18.80 15.52 -23.47
N GLY A 291 -19.37 15.63 -24.66
CA GLY A 291 -18.75 15.16 -25.89
C GLY A 291 -17.34 15.72 -26.01
N ARG A 292 -16.38 14.82 -26.14
CA ARG A 292 -15.07 15.13 -26.73
C ARG A 292 -14.81 14.09 -27.79
N THR A 293 -14.74 14.61 -29.01
CA THR A 293 -14.27 13.93 -30.21
C THR A 293 -12.93 13.26 -29.93
N SER A 294 -12.88 11.97 -30.23
CA SER A 294 -11.69 11.14 -30.22
C SER A 294 -10.66 11.70 -31.22
N PRO A 295 -9.38 11.93 -30.85
CA PRO A 295 -8.35 12.04 -31.86
C PRO A 295 -7.97 10.62 -32.34
N ALA A 296 -7.89 10.49 -33.66
CA ALA A 296 -7.57 9.27 -34.39
C ALA A 296 -6.29 8.57 -33.90
N PRO A 297 -6.17 7.24 -34.12
CA PRO A 297 -4.99 6.48 -33.72
C PRO A 297 -3.77 6.89 -34.56
N TYR A 298 -2.69 7.23 -33.85
CA TYR A 298 -1.39 7.51 -34.45
C TYR A 298 -0.81 6.20 -35.02
N ALA A 299 -0.82 6.08 -36.35
CA ALA A 299 -0.07 5.07 -37.08
C ALA A 299 1.41 5.47 -37.08
N GLY A 300 2.21 4.78 -36.25
CA GLY A 300 3.66 4.94 -36.17
C GLY A 300 4.36 3.76 -36.81
N THR A 301 4.94 4.02 -37.97
CA THR A 301 5.75 3.17 -38.85
C THR A 301 6.91 2.44 -38.16
N ALA A 302 7.14 1.20 -38.62
CA ALA A 302 8.33 0.40 -38.35
C ALA A 302 9.60 1.01 -38.95
N GLY A 303 10.72 0.89 -38.23
CA GLY A 303 12.07 1.23 -38.68
C GLY A 303 13.13 0.84 -37.62
N PRO A 304 14.40 0.61 -38.01
CA PRO A 304 15.00 -0.72 -37.88
C PRO A 304 16.05 -0.90 -36.75
N GLY A 305 16.24 -2.18 -36.40
CA GLY A 305 17.47 -2.85 -35.98
C GLY A 305 18.52 -2.08 -35.16
N ILE A 306 18.64 -2.45 -33.88
CA ILE A 306 19.91 -2.35 -33.16
C ILE A 306 20.27 -3.73 -32.63
N VAL A 307 21.33 -4.27 -33.22
CA VAL A 307 22.07 -5.46 -32.77
C VAL A 307 22.79 -5.08 -31.47
N SER A 308 22.56 -5.83 -30.39
CA SER A 308 23.38 -5.74 -29.19
C SER A 308 24.04 -7.09 -28.93
N HIS A 309 25.36 -7.11 -29.13
CA HIS A 309 26.25 -8.14 -28.61
C HIS A 309 26.11 -8.19 -27.08
N ALA A 310 25.89 -9.39 -26.55
CA ALA A 310 26.09 -9.69 -25.13
C ALA A 310 27.28 -10.65 -25.03
N ALA A 311 28.39 -10.12 -24.53
CA ALA A 311 29.53 -10.91 -24.10
C ALA A 311 29.18 -11.65 -22.81
N VAL A 312 29.64 -12.89 -22.79
CA VAL A 312 29.56 -13.89 -21.73
C VAL A 312 30.58 -13.58 -20.66
N GLU A 313 30.16 -13.50 -19.39
CA GLU A 313 31.04 -13.83 -18.26
C GLU A 313 30.26 -14.68 -17.24
N GLN A 314 30.49 -15.99 -17.33
CA GLN A 314 30.12 -16.98 -16.32
C GLN A 314 31.33 -17.19 -15.40
N GLY A 315 31.17 -16.85 -14.13
CA GLY A 315 32.10 -17.23 -13.06
C GLY A 315 31.67 -18.56 -12.44
N GLN A 316 32.28 -19.66 -12.89
CA GLN A 316 32.10 -21.01 -12.36
C GLN A 316 33.36 -21.39 -11.57
N ALA A 317 33.20 -21.79 -10.31
CA ALA A 317 34.28 -22.25 -9.44
C ALA A 317 34.62 -23.75 -9.72
N PRO A 318 35.86 -24.20 -9.43
CA PRO A 318 36.44 -25.38 -10.06
C PRO A 318 36.06 -26.69 -9.35
N GLY A 319 35.60 -27.66 -10.14
CA GLY A 319 35.48 -29.07 -9.77
C GLY A 319 36.62 -29.87 -10.39
N GLY A 320 37.30 -30.65 -9.54
CA GLY A 320 38.57 -31.30 -9.84
C GLY A 320 38.53 -32.38 -10.92
N VAL A 321 39.69 -32.52 -11.54
CA VAL A 321 40.09 -33.48 -12.57
C VAL A 321 40.24 -34.87 -11.95
N GLY A 322 39.62 -35.88 -12.57
CA GLY A 322 39.74 -37.29 -12.23
C GLY A 322 39.78 -38.16 -13.49
N SER A 323 41.01 -38.33 -13.98
CA SER A 323 41.54 -39.19 -15.05
C SER A 323 40.70 -40.40 -15.54
N ALA A 324 40.59 -40.51 -16.86
CA ALA A 324 40.15 -41.69 -17.59
C ALA A 324 41.28 -42.73 -17.71
N GLY A 325 41.03 -43.95 -17.24
CA GLY A 325 41.87 -45.13 -17.49
C GLY A 325 41.29 -45.96 -18.63
N HIS A 326 41.95 -45.92 -19.79
CA HIS A 326 41.80 -46.89 -20.87
C HIS A 326 42.65 -48.14 -20.54
N ARG A 327 42.11 -49.36 -20.67
CA ARG A 327 42.88 -50.59 -21.03
C ARG A 327 41.96 -51.75 -21.45
N LEU A 328 42.08 -52.08 -22.74
CA LEU A 328 42.20 -53.38 -23.42
C LEU A 328 41.49 -54.65 -22.89
N ARG A 329 40.82 -55.30 -23.87
CA ARG A 329 40.44 -56.72 -24.00
C ARG A 329 41.56 -57.71 -23.62
N PRO A 330 41.22 -58.97 -23.27
CA PRO A 330 40.78 -60.00 -24.22
C PRO A 330 39.27 -60.22 -24.26
#